data_AF-A0A0V8IMT4-F1
#
_entry.id   AF-A0A0V8IMT4-F1
#
_cell.length_a   1.000
_cell.length_b   1.000
_cell.length_c   1.000
_cell.angle_alpha   90.00
_cell.angle_beta   90.00
_cell.angle_gamma   90.00
#
_symmetry.space_group_name_H-M   'P 1'
#
loop_
_entity.id
_entity.type
_entity.pdbx_description
1 polymer ?
#
loop_
_entity_poly.entity_id
_entity_poly.type
_entity_poly.pdbx_seq_one_letter_code
_entity_poly.pdbx_strand_id
1 'polypeptide(L)'
;MEPDWTFRIEDENARYSIPPDEVRVPLEAAVAKLREATEACRTAALELGAEIRTSSQAGYGVGWILETSNLNSGDLERVLRGEELF
;
A
#
# COMPACT_ATOMS: atom_id res chain seq x y z
N MET A 1 -7.06 -0.24 27.23
CA MET A 1 -5.85 -0.18 26.38
C MET A 1 -5.34 1.24 26.55
N GLU A 2 -4.30 1.43 27.36
CA GLU A 2 -3.70 2.77 27.57
C GLU A 2 -2.93 3.17 26.31
N PRO A 3 -3.03 4.42 25.84
CA PRO A 3 -2.33 4.84 24.64
C PRO A 3 -0.82 4.94 24.93
N ASP A 4 -0.02 4.18 24.18
CA ASP A 4 1.44 4.22 24.24
C ASP A 4 1.95 5.51 23.59
N TRP A 5 2.15 6.55 24.39
CA TRP A 5 2.77 7.80 23.95
C TRP A 5 4.27 7.74 24.22
N THR A 6 4.97 6.95 23.42
CA THR A 6 6.43 6.96 23.42
C THR A 6 6.91 8.26 22.75
N PHE A 7 7.14 9.28 23.58
CA PHE A 7 7.81 10.52 23.15
C PHE A 7 9.17 10.18 22.56
N ARG A 8 9.43 10.60 21.32
CA ARG A 8 10.82 10.68 20.85
C ARG A 8 11.47 11.84 21.62
N ILE A 9 12.43 11.49 22.47
CA ILE A 9 13.11 12.40 23.41
C ILE A 9 13.74 13.63 22.71
N GLU A 10 13.93 13.56 21.39
CA GLU A 10 14.60 14.58 20.57
C GLU A 10 13.65 15.60 19.91
N ASP A 11 12.33 15.52 20.13
CA ASP A 11 11.40 16.51 19.57
C ASP A 11 11.20 17.69 20.54
N GLU A 12 12.04 18.73 20.37
CA GLU A 12 11.99 19.97 21.16
C GLU A 12 10.65 20.71 21.09
N ASN A 13 9.81 20.42 20.08
CA ASN A 13 8.50 21.04 19.90
C ASN A 13 7.33 20.15 20.34
N ALA A 14 7.60 18.93 20.79
CA ALA A 14 6.56 18.00 21.20
C ALA A 14 5.85 18.47 22.48
N ARG A 15 4.51 18.49 22.45
CA ARG A 15 3.68 18.93 23.58
C ARG A 15 3.18 17.72 24.36
N TYR A 16 3.46 17.68 25.66
CA TYR A 16 3.02 16.63 26.59
C TYR A 16 1.54 16.79 26.99
N SER A 17 0.66 16.93 26.00
CA SER A 17 -0.78 17.12 26.22
C SER A 17 -1.57 16.40 25.13
N ILE A 18 -2.72 15.81 25.51
CA ILE A 18 -3.69 15.30 24.53
C ILE A 18 -4.08 16.45 23.59
N PRO A 19 -3.89 16.30 22.27
CA PRO A 19 -4.36 17.31 21.32
C PRO A 19 -5.87 17.47 21.43
N PRO A 20 -6.41 18.69 21.29
CA PRO A 20 -7.86 18.89 21.25
C PRO A 20 -8.47 18.12 20.09
N ASP A 21 -9.76 17.79 20.19
CA ASP A 21 -10.45 16.98 19.18
C ASP A 21 -10.39 17.61 17.77
N GLU A 22 -10.35 18.94 17.68
CA GLU A 22 -10.17 19.69 16.43
C GLU A 22 -8.87 19.34 15.68
N VAL A 23 -7.85 18.84 16.39
CA VAL A 23 -6.58 18.39 15.82
C VAL A 23 -6.53 16.87 15.73
N ARG A 24 -6.96 16.18 16.79
CA ARG A 24 -6.87 14.72 16.89
C ARG A 24 -7.80 14.01 15.90
N VAL A 25 -9.06 14.43 15.80
CA VAL A 25 -10.07 13.73 14.98
C VAL A 25 -9.76 13.79 13.48
N PRO A 26 -9.37 14.95 12.89
CA PRO A 26 -8.99 14.98 11.48
C PRO A 26 -7.76 14.11 11.17
N LEU A 27 -6.79 14.07 12.08
CA LEU A 27 -5.60 13.22 11.92
C LEU A 27 -5.97 11.73 11.95
N GLU A 28 -6.76 11.30 12.94
CA GLU A 28 -7.23 9.91 13.03
C GLU A 28 -8.05 9.52 11.79
N ALA A 29 -8.92 10.40 11.30
CA ALA A 29 -9.68 10.17 10.08
C ALA A 29 -8.79 10.04 8.84
N ALA A 30 -7.77 10.90 8.72
CA ALA A 30 -6.80 10.82 7.62
C ALA A 30 -5.98 9.53 7.67
N VAL A 31 -5.55 9.09 8.86
CA VAL A 31 -4.84 7.82 9.06
C VAL A 31 -5.74 6.64 8.71
N ALA A 32 -7.00 6.64 9.16
CA ALA A 32 -7.97 5.59 8.82
C ALA A 32 -8.19 5.49 7.31
N LYS A 33 -8.36 6.63 6.64
CA LYS A 33 -8.53 6.69 5.18
C LYS A 33 -7.29 6.19 4.43
N LEU A 34 -6.08 6.55 4.88
CA LEU A 34 -4.85 6.04 4.29
C LEU A 34 -4.73 4.53 4.47
N ARG A 35 -5.07 4.00 5.65
CA ARG A 35 -5.07 2.56 5.91
C ARG A 35 -6.04 1.84 4.97
N GLU A 36 -7.28 2.32 4.85
CA GLU A 36 -8.27 1.74 3.95
C GLU A 36 -7.79 1.75 2.50
N ALA A 37 -7.26 2.87 2.01
CA ALA A 37 -6.74 2.97 0.65
C ALA A 37 -5.53 2.04 0.41
N THR A 38 -4.69 1.85 1.43
CA THR A 38 -3.52 0.96 1.35
C THR A 38 -3.96 -0.50 1.25
N GLU A 39 -4.94 -0.92 2.05
CA GLU A 39 -5.48 -2.29 1.99
C GLU A 39 -6.21 -2.55 0.67
N ALA A 40 -6.97 -1.57 0.17
CA ALA A 40 -7.61 -1.67 -1.14
C ALA A 40 -6.58 -1.77 -2.27
N CYS A 41 -5.52 -0.96 -2.21
CA CYS A 41 -4.41 -1.01 -3.17
C CYS A 41 -3.71 -2.36 -3.13
N ARG A 42 -3.41 -2.89 -1.94
CA ARG A 42 -2.81 -4.22 -1.75
C ARG A 42 -3.67 -5.31 -2.38
N THR A 43 -4.97 -5.28 -2.15
CA THR A 43 -5.91 -6.26 -2.71
C THR A 43 -5.91 -6.19 -4.24
N ALA A 44 -6.04 -4.99 -4.80
CA ALA A 44 -6.01 -4.79 -6.25
C ALA A 44 -4.68 -5.24 -6.88
N ALA A 45 -3.56 -5.03 -6.19
CA ALA A 45 -2.25 -5.47 -6.63
C ALA A 45 -2.11 -7.01 -6.67
N LEU A 46 -2.68 -7.71 -5.67
CA LEU A 46 -2.72 -9.18 -5.65
C LEU A 46 -3.58 -9.74 -6.79
N GLU A 47 -4.76 -9.15 -7.02
CA GLU A 47 -5.67 -9.52 -8.11
C GLU A 47 -5.00 -9.34 -9.47
N LEU A 48 -4.37 -8.18 -9.71
CA LEU A 48 -3.61 -7.92 -10.95
C LEU A 48 -2.49 -8.95 -11.14
N GLY A 49 -1.73 -9.25 -10.08
CA GLY A 49 -0.68 -10.25 -10.13
C GLY A 49 -1.19 -11.65 -10.50
N ALA A 50 -2.36 -12.04 -9.98
CA ALA A 50 -3.00 -13.30 -10.33
C ALA A 50 -3.45 -13.35 -11.79
N GLU A 51 -4.08 -12.29 -12.30
CA GLU A 51 -4.52 -12.20 -13.70
C GLU A 51 -3.34 -12.21 -14.68
N ILE A 52 -2.24 -11.53 -14.35
CA ILE A 52 -0.98 -11.56 -15.14
C ILE A 52 -0.45 -12.99 -15.22
N ARG A 53 -0.36 -13.70 -14.10
CA ARG A 53 0.15 -15.09 -14.08
C ARG A 53 -0.76 -16.03 -14.86
N THR A 54 -2.08 -15.92 -14.68
CA THR A 54 -3.07 -16.69 -15.45
C THR A 54 -2.93 -16.43 -16.94
N SER A 55 -2.78 -15.17 -17.34
CA SER A 55 -2.59 -14.77 -18.73
C SER A 55 -1.29 -15.35 -19.30
N SER A 56 -0.20 -15.28 -18.55
CA SER A 56 1.07 -15.88 -18.95
C SER A 56 0.99 -17.39 -19.07
N GLN A 57 0.29 -18.07 -18.16
CA GLN A 57 0.08 -19.53 -18.20
C GLN A 57 -0.80 -19.97 -19.37
N ALA A 58 -1.74 -19.12 -19.79
CA ALA A 58 -2.54 -19.31 -21.00
C ALA A 58 -1.74 -19.08 -22.30
N GLY A 59 -0.48 -18.66 -22.21
CA GLY A 59 0.42 -18.47 -23.36
C GLY A 59 0.33 -17.08 -24.00
N TYR A 60 -0.32 -16.10 -23.36
CA TYR A 60 -0.31 -14.74 -23.84
C TYR A 60 1.10 -14.13 -23.70
N GLY A 61 1.58 -13.46 -24.75
CA GLY A 61 2.95 -12.96 -24.81
C GLY A 61 3.22 -11.83 -23.82
N VAL A 62 4.43 -11.81 -23.26
CA VAL A 62 4.89 -10.82 -22.26
C VAL A 62 4.72 -9.38 -22.75
N GLY A 63 4.90 -9.11 -24.05
CA GLY A 63 4.72 -7.76 -24.61
C GLY A 63 3.28 -7.24 -24.50
N TRP A 64 2.29 -8.09 -24.79
CA TRP A 64 0.87 -7.73 -24.66
C TRP A 64 0.47 -7.56 -23.20
N ILE A 65 0.97 -8.43 -22.32
CA ILE A 65 0.73 -8.34 -20.88
C ILE A 65 1.33 -7.04 -20.32
N LEU A 66 2.54 -6.67 -20.74
CA LEU A 66 3.19 -5.43 -20.33
C LEU A 66 2.38 -4.19 -20.74
N GLU A 67 1.95 -4.15 -22.00
CA GLU A 67 1.13 -3.06 -22.54
C GLU A 67 -0.23 -2.95 -21.82
N THR A 68 -0.87 -4.07 -21.55
CA THR A 68 -2.21 -4.11 -20.93
C THR A 68 -2.18 -3.85 -19.43
N SER A 69 -1.18 -4.37 -18.71
CA SER A 69 -1.04 -4.18 -17.26
C SER A 69 -0.54 -2.80 -16.87
N ASN A 70 0.05 -2.05 -17.83
CA ASN A 70 0.68 -0.76 -17.60
C ASN A 70 1.78 -0.80 -16.50
N LEU A 71 2.40 -1.97 -16.32
CA LEU A 71 3.56 -2.15 -15.45
C LEU A 71 4.84 -1.78 -16.20
N ASN A 72 5.91 -1.48 -15.45
CA ASN A 72 7.25 -1.54 -16.03
C ASN A 72 7.71 -3.00 -16.15
N SER A 73 8.74 -3.23 -16.97
CA SER A 73 9.25 -4.58 -17.23
C SER A 73 9.77 -5.29 -15.99
N GLY A 74 10.35 -4.55 -15.03
CA GLY A 74 10.85 -5.12 -13.78
C GLY A 74 9.74 -5.66 -12.89
N ASP A 75 8.67 -4.90 -12.72
CA ASP A 75 7.51 -5.33 -11.93
C ASP A 75 6.79 -6.51 -12.59
N LEU A 76 6.69 -6.52 -13.92
CA LEU A 76 6.15 -7.67 -14.64
C LEU A 76 6.99 -8.93 -14.42
N GLU A 77 8.32 -8.84 -14.51
CA GLU A 77 9.20 -9.97 -14.24
C GLU A 77 9.05 -10.49 -12.81
N ARG A 78 8.94 -9.60 -11.82
CA ARG A 78 8.71 -9.97 -10.42
C ARG A 78 7.40 -10.74 -10.25
N VAL A 79 6.30 -10.24 -10.83
CA VAL A 79 5.00 -10.90 -10.78
C VAL A 79 5.04 -12.29 -11.42
N LEU A 80 5.72 -12.43 -12.55
CA LEU A 80 5.88 -13.71 -13.26
C LEU A 80 6.73 -14.71 -12.46
N ARG A 81 7.64 -14.23 -11.61
CA ARG A 81 8.39 -15.06 -10.63
C ARG A 81 7.58 -15.40 -9.38
N GLY A 82 6.37 -14.86 -9.25
CA GLY A 82 5.48 -15.10 -8.11
C GLY A 82 5.63 -14.10 -6.98
N GLU A 83 6.33 -12.98 -7.19
CA GLU A 83 6.45 -11.91 -6.21
C GLU A 83 5.22 -11.00 -6.20
N GLU A 84 5.03 -10.31 -5.07
CA GLU A 84 3.97 -9.31 -4.88
C GLU A 84 4.41 -7.93 -5.43
N LEU A 85 3.43 -7.11 -5.82
CA LEU A 85 3.62 -5.78 -6.42
C LEU A 85 3.82 -4.63 -5.41
N PHE A 86 3.87 -4.93 -4.11
CA PHE A 86 3.96 -3.95 -3.02
C PHE A 86 5.07 -4.28 -2.01
#